data_AF-A0A3M3GIE6-F1
#
_entry.id   AF-A0A3M3GIE6-F1
#
_cell.length_a   1.000
_cell.length_b   1.000
_cell.length_c   1.000
_cell.angle_alpha   90.00
_cell.angle_beta   90.00
_cell.angle_gamma   90.00
#
_symmetry.space_group_name_H-M   'P 1'
#
loop_
_entity.id
_entity.type
_entity.pdbx_description
1 polymer ?
#
loop_
_entity_poly.entity_id
_entity_poly.type
_entity_poly.pdbx_seq_one_letter_code
_entity_poly.pdbx_strand_id
1 'polypeptide(L)'
;MQFLSPLILFTSCTLLATTLLADEQAPAPSECQIKSQEISSKIQDAKTEGNKAEQAGLEKALAEVNANCTETSLIKQRKQKVLDAKQEVSRRQTDLNKAMDKGDPEKINKRKDKLAESRKELQEAQTDLEKVQPDD
;
A
#
# COMPACT_ATOMS: atom_id res chain seq x y z
N MET A 1 70.31 38.03 -23.43
CA MET A 1 70.73 36.94 -22.52
C MET A 1 70.03 37.16 -21.19
N GLN A 2 69.13 36.23 -20.87
CA GLN A 2 68.63 35.78 -19.56
C GLN A 2 68.17 36.81 -18.52
N PHE A 3 66.85 36.92 -18.35
CA PHE A 3 66.21 37.19 -17.05
C PHE A 3 65.01 36.26 -16.84
N LEU A 4 65.19 35.37 -15.86
CA LEU A 4 64.25 35.01 -14.79
C LEU A 4 62.84 34.49 -15.16
N SER A 5 62.74 33.16 -15.12
CA SER A 5 61.69 32.32 -14.51
C SER A 5 60.44 33.01 -13.95
N PRO A 6 59.26 32.43 -14.22
CA PRO A 6 58.29 32.19 -13.17
C PRO A 6 58.08 30.69 -12.96
N LEU A 7 58.48 30.26 -11.77
CA LEU A 7 57.76 29.25 -11.00
C LEU A 7 56.24 29.52 -11.12
N ILE A 8 55.46 28.49 -11.46
CA ILE A 8 54.42 27.92 -10.59
C ILE A 8 53.94 26.63 -11.29
N LEU A 9 54.39 25.50 -10.75
CA LEU A 9 53.84 24.17 -10.98
C LEU A 9 52.40 24.16 -10.45
N PHE A 10 51.41 24.18 -11.34
CA PHE A 10 50.02 23.85 -11.00
C PHE A 10 49.88 22.33 -10.87
N THR A 11 50.33 21.78 -9.75
CA THR A 11 50.05 20.41 -9.34
C THR A 11 49.55 20.42 -7.90
N SER A 12 48.24 20.48 -7.74
CA SER A 12 47.57 19.91 -6.57
C SER A 12 46.23 19.33 -7.03
N CYS A 13 46.24 18.01 -7.17
CA CYS A 13 45.06 17.20 -7.38
C CYS A 13 44.30 17.18 -6.05
N THR A 14 43.23 17.96 -5.94
CA THR A 14 42.30 17.86 -4.82
C THR A 14 41.50 16.57 -4.98
N LEU A 15 41.97 15.50 -4.34
CA LEU A 15 41.18 14.31 -4.05
C LEU A 15 40.09 14.71 -3.05
N LEU A 16 38.94 15.18 -3.57
CA LEU A 16 37.69 15.15 -2.82
C LEU A 16 37.31 13.68 -2.70
N ALA A 17 37.70 13.05 -1.59
CA ALA A 17 37.10 11.82 -1.14
C ALA A 17 35.65 12.14 -0.73
N THR A 18 34.75 12.14 -1.71
CA THR A 18 33.31 12.04 -1.44
C THR A 18 33.10 10.69 -0.78
N THR A 19 32.93 10.69 0.54
CA THR A 19 32.30 9.59 1.25
C THR A 19 30.90 9.42 0.66
N LEU A 20 30.76 8.48 -0.27
CA LEU A 20 29.47 7.93 -0.66
C LEU A 20 28.90 7.28 0.60
N LEU A 21 28.07 8.02 1.33
CA LEU A 21 27.11 7.42 2.24
C LEU A 21 26.20 6.59 1.33
N ALA A 22 26.38 5.27 1.37
CA ALA A 22 25.37 4.35 0.92
C ALA A 22 24.14 4.63 1.79
N ASP A 23 23.13 5.28 1.21
CA ASP A 23 21.80 5.39 1.80
C ASP A 23 21.24 3.96 1.77
N GLU A 24 21.53 3.20 2.82
CA GLU A 24 20.89 1.91 3.06
C GLU A 24 19.44 2.24 3.40
N GLN A 25 18.63 2.42 2.35
CA GLN A 25 17.21 2.68 2.49
C GLN A 25 16.60 1.50 3.23
N ALA A 26 16.33 1.72 4.51
CA ALA A 26 15.62 0.76 5.33
C ALA A 26 14.36 0.33 4.57
N PRO A 27 14.04 -0.98 4.52
CA PRO A 27 12.85 -1.46 3.84
C PRO A 27 11.64 -0.69 4.35
N ALA A 28 10.78 -0.28 3.42
CA ALA A 28 9.57 0.47 3.76
C ALA A 28 8.80 -0.28 4.86
N PRO A 29 8.29 0.44 5.89
CA PRO A 29 7.58 -0.20 6.99
C PRO A 29 6.37 -0.94 6.43
N SER A 30 6.15 -2.14 6.94
CA SER A 30 5.08 -3.00 6.47
C SER A 30 3.70 -2.42 6.83
N GLU A 31 2.62 -2.80 6.15
CA GLU A 31 1.28 -2.24 6.45
C GLU A 31 0.86 -2.52 7.90
N CYS A 32 1.20 -3.71 8.45
CA CYS A 32 0.97 -4.00 9.86
C CYS A 32 1.74 -3.05 10.78
N GLN A 33 2.98 -2.70 10.41
CA GLN A 33 3.83 -1.80 11.18
C GLN A 33 3.33 -0.36 11.13
N ILE A 34 2.89 0.12 9.96
CA ILE A 34 2.23 1.42 9.78
C ILE A 34 0.98 1.47 10.67
N LYS A 35 0.13 0.44 10.61
CA LYS A 35 -1.09 0.38 11.42
C LYS A 35 -0.81 0.40 12.93
N SER A 36 0.20 -0.34 13.39
CA SER A 36 0.63 -0.31 14.80
C SER A 36 1.16 1.07 15.20
N GLN A 37 1.88 1.77 14.32
CA GLN A 37 2.36 3.13 14.58
C GLN A 37 1.20 4.14 14.66
N GLU A 38 0.23 4.07 13.74
CA GLU A 38 -0.95 4.94 13.77
C GLU A 38 -1.75 4.77 15.07
N ILE A 39 -1.98 3.52 15.50
CA ILE A 39 -2.68 3.25 16.77
C ILE A 39 -1.85 3.78 17.94
N SER A 40 -0.52 3.61 17.91
CA SER A 40 0.38 4.12 18.96
C SER A 40 0.35 5.65 19.05
N SER A 41 0.26 6.36 17.92
CA SER A 41 0.09 7.82 17.89
C SER A 41 -1.24 8.22 18.54
N LYS A 42 -2.35 7.56 18.15
CA LYS A 42 -3.66 7.84 18.75
C LYS A 42 -3.71 7.57 20.26
N ILE A 43 -2.94 6.59 20.75
CA ILE A 43 -2.79 6.36 22.20
C ILE A 43 -2.11 7.55 22.87
N GLN A 44 -1.11 8.17 22.24
CA GLN A 44 -0.45 9.37 22.77
C GLN A 44 -1.42 10.56 22.81
N ASP A 45 -2.23 10.72 21.77
CA ASP A 45 -3.24 11.78 21.70
C ASP A 45 -4.29 11.59 22.80
N ALA A 46 -4.88 10.40 22.91
CA ALA A 46 -5.85 10.06 23.96
C ALA A 46 -5.27 10.21 25.39
N LYS A 47 -3.97 9.94 25.58
CA LYS A 47 -3.27 10.18 26.85
C LYS A 47 -3.18 11.67 27.17
N THR A 48 -2.83 12.49 26.18
CA THR A 48 -2.69 13.95 26.30
C THR A 48 -4.04 14.61 26.60
N GLU A 49 -5.10 14.13 25.97
CA GLU A 49 -6.48 14.60 26.19
C GLU A 49 -7.12 14.07 27.49
N GLY A 50 -6.48 13.11 28.16
CA GLY A 50 -7.02 12.48 29.36
C GLY A 50 -8.18 11.51 29.10
N ASN A 51 -8.42 11.12 27.85
CA ASN A 51 -9.49 10.21 27.46
C ASN A 51 -9.14 8.74 27.75
N LYS A 52 -9.35 8.31 28.99
CA LYS A 52 -9.00 6.96 29.46
C LYS A 52 -9.76 5.83 28.76
N ALA A 53 -11.01 6.07 28.36
CA ALA A 53 -11.82 5.07 27.68
C ALA A 53 -11.29 4.79 26.27
N GLU A 54 -10.97 5.85 25.52
CA GLU A 54 -10.37 5.73 24.19
C GLU A 54 -8.97 5.12 24.25
N GLN A 55 -8.13 5.56 25.19
CA GLN A 55 -6.80 4.98 25.42
C GLN A 55 -6.89 3.45 25.60
N ALA A 56 -7.77 2.97 26.47
CA ALA A 56 -7.93 1.54 26.74
C ALA A 56 -8.41 0.75 25.49
N GLY A 57 -9.31 1.34 24.70
CA GLY A 57 -9.78 0.76 23.44
C GLY A 57 -8.65 0.64 22.41
N LEU A 58 -7.84 1.69 22.26
CA LEU A 58 -6.71 1.72 21.35
C LEU A 58 -5.58 0.78 21.79
N GLU A 59 -5.28 0.68 23.08
CA GLU A 59 -4.30 -0.28 23.61
C GLU A 59 -4.72 -1.72 23.32
N LYS A 60 -6.01 -2.04 23.44
CA LYS A 60 -6.55 -3.33 23.03
C LYS A 60 -6.38 -3.57 21.53
N ALA A 61 -6.73 -2.58 20.70
CA ALA A 61 -6.56 -2.67 19.25
C ALA A 61 -5.09 -2.88 18.83
N LEU A 62 -4.16 -2.19 19.50
CA LEU A 62 -2.72 -2.35 19.26
C LEU A 62 -2.27 -3.78 19.61
N ALA A 63 -2.72 -4.32 20.74
CA ALA A 63 -2.42 -5.70 21.13
C ALA A 63 -2.96 -6.72 20.11
N GLU A 64 -4.18 -6.50 19.59
CA GLU A 64 -4.77 -7.35 18.55
C GLU A 64 -3.99 -7.28 17.23
N VAL A 65 -3.55 -6.08 16.80
CA VAL A 65 -2.71 -5.93 15.60
C VAL A 65 -1.37 -6.62 15.79
N ASN A 66 -0.69 -6.41 16.92
CA ASN A 66 0.60 -7.05 17.17
C ASN A 66 0.51 -8.57 17.28
N ALA A 67 -0.63 -9.10 17.76
CA ALA A 67 -0.84 -10.54 17.89
C ALA A 67 -1.24 -11.23 16.58
N ASN A 68 -2.00 -10.55 15.71
CA ASN A 68 -2.66 -11.20 14.57
C ASN A 68 -2.25 -10.66 13.20
N CYS A 69 -1.69 -9.45 13.12
CA CYS A 69 -1.27 -8.87 11.85
C CYS A 69 0.08 -9.45 11.45
N THR A 70 0.05 -10.44 10.56
CA THR A 70 1.25 -10.88 9.84
C THR A 70 1.13 -10.47 8.38
N GLU A 71 2.21 -9.99 7.78
CA GLU A 71 2.23 -9.58 6.37
C GLU A 71 1.74 -10.70 5.44
N THR A 72 2.14 -11.94 5.74
CA THR A 72 1.67 -13.12 5.00
C THR A 72 0.16 -13.33 5.11
N SER A 73 -0.45 -13.10 6.28
CA SER A 73 -1.90 -13.21 6.46
C SER A 73 -2.66 -12.12 5.70
N LEU A 74 -2.13 -10.89 5.68
CA LEU A 74 -2.71 -9.75 4.98
C LEU A 74 -2.71 -10.00 3.47
N ILE A 75 -1.56 -10.39 2.91
CA ILE A 75 -1.42 -10.78 1.51
C ILE A 75 -2.40 -11.90 1.16
N LYS A 76 -2.49 -12.95 1.98
CA LYS A 76 -3.43 -14.06 1.75
C LYS A 76 -4.88 -13.58 1.71
N GLN A 77 -5.27 -12.69 2.63
CA GLN A 77 -6.61 -12.12 2.66
C GLN A 77 -6.91 -11.30 1.40
N ARG A 78 -5.96 -10.48 0.94
CA ARG A 78 -6.10 -9.68 -0.30
C ARG A 78 -6.20 -10.56 -1.55
N LYS A 79 -5.37 -11.62 -1.64
CA LYS A 79 -5.46 -12.62 -2.71
C LYS A 79 -6.84 -13.27 -2.75
N GLN A 80 -7.38 -13.65 -1.58
CA GLN A 80 -8.73 -14.21 -1.49
C GLN A 80 -9.79 -13.23 -1.98
N LYS A 81 -9.73 -11.95 -1.57
CA LYS A 81 -10.66 -10.92 -2.05
C LYS A 81 -10.64 -10.78 -3.58
N VAL A 82 -9.47 -10.84 -4.21
CA VAL A 82 -9.35 -10.82 -5.68
C VAL A 82 -10.05 -12.03 -6.30
N LEU A 83 -9.88 -13.23 -5.74
CA LEU A 83 -10.55 -14.44 -6.23
C LEU A 83 -12.08 -14.33 -6.10
N ASP A 84 -12.57 -13.87 -4.95
CA ASP A 84 -14.00 -13.70 -4.70
C ASP A 84 -14.60 -12.66 -5.65
N ALA A 85 -13.92 -11.53 -5.87
CA ALA A 85 -14.36 -10.50 -6.82
C ALA A 85 -14.37 -11.00 -8.27
N LYS A 86 -13.37 -11.80 -8.69
CA LYS A 86 -13.38 -12.46 -10.01
C LYS A 86 -14.58 -13.40 -10.17
N GLN A 87 -14.89 -14.18 -9.14
CA GLN A 87 -16.05 -15.06 -9.14
C GLN A 87 -17.36 -14.26 -9.27
N GLU A 88 -17.47 -13.14 -8.55
CA GLU A 88 -18.65 -12.29 -8.62
C GLU A 88 -18.82 -11.64 -10.00
N VAL A 89 -17.73 -11.14 -10.62
CA VAL A 89 -17.77 -10.64 -12.01
C VAL A 89 -18.29 -11.72 -12.97
N SER A 90 -17.80 -12.96 -12.85
CA SER A 90 -18.26 -14.09 -13.65
C SER A 90 -19.75 -14.38 -13.45
N ARG A 91 -20.21 -14.37 -12.20
CA ARG A 91 -21.63 -14.53 -11.86
C ARG A 91 -22.49 -13.41 -12.44
N ARG A 92 -22.07 -12.15 -12.32
CA ARG A 92 -22.81 -10.99 -12.86
C ARG A 92 -22.86 -11.01 -14.38
N GLN A 93 -21.79 -11.45 -15.04
CA GLN A 93 -21.78 -11.64 -16.49
C GLN A 93 -22.81 -12.70 -16.91
N THR A 94 -22.88 -13.81 -16.18
CA THR A 94 -23.89 -14.86 -16.41
C THR A 94 -25.32 -14.34 -16.19
N ASP A 95 -25.55 -13.57 -15.13
CA ASP A 95 -26.85 -12.96 -14.85
C ASP A 95 -27.28 -11.95 -15.94
N LEU A 96 -26.32 -11.20 -16.50
CA LEU A 96 -26.55 -10.29 -17.62
C LEU A 96 -26.93 -11.07 -18.88
N ASN A 97 -26.19 -12.12 -19.24
CA ASN A 97 -26.48 -12.94 -20.41
C ASN A 97 -27.90 -13.54 -20.32
N LYS A 98 -28.27 -14.10 -19.16
CA LYS A 98 -29.64 -14.61 -18.92
C LYS A 98 -30.73 -13.53 -19.05
N ALA A 99 -30.42 -12.28 -18.72
CA ALA A 99 -31.36 -11.16 -18.90
C ALA A 99 -31.47 -10.76 -20.37
N MET A 100 -30.36 -10.79 -21.11
CA MET A 100 -30.33 -10.55 -22.56
C MET A 100 -31.16 -11.59 -23.31
N ASP A 101 -31.03 -12.88 -22.96
CA ASP A 101 -31.81 -13.97 -23.57
C ASP A 101 -33.32 -13.80 -23.36
N LYS A 102 -33.73 -13.19 -22.25
CA LYS A 102 -35.14 -12.91 -21.92
C LYS A 102 -35.68 -11.63 -22.54
N GLY A 103 -34.81 -10.74 -23.02
CA GLY A 103 -35.20 -9.51 -23.71
C GLY A 103 -35.86 -8.43 -22.84
N ASP A 104 -35.73 -8.48 -21.52
CA ASP A 104 -36.29 -7.47 -20.61
C ASP A 104 -35.30 -6.29 -20.45
N PRO A 105 -35.58 -5.11 -21.06
CA PRO A 105 -34.62 -4.00 -21.11
C PRO A 105 -34.30 -3.41 -19.74
N GLU A 106 -35.27 -3.38 -18.82
CA GLU A 106 -35.07 -2.87 -17.46
C GLU A 106 -34.13 -3.81 -16.69
N LYS A 107 -34.36 -5.13 -16.77
CA LYS A 107 -33.47 -6.12 -16.15
C LYS A 107 -32.07 -6.08 -16.76
N ILE A 108 -31.95 -5.93 -18.09
CA ILE A 108 -30.66 -5.85 -18.76
C ILE A 108 -29.86 -4.66 -18.22
N ASN A 109 -30.44 -3.46 -18.15
CA ASN A 109 -29.76 -2.27 -17.63
C ASN A 109 -29.32 -2.47 -16.17
N LYS A 110 -30.21 -2.94 -15.31
CA LYS A 110 -29.88 -3.23 -13.90
C LYS A 110 -28.75 -4.27 -13.76
N ARG A 111 -28.63 -5.23 -14.68
CA ARG A 111 -27.55 -6.23 -14.66
C ARG A 111 -26.24 -5.69 -15.20
N LYS A 112 -26.26 -4.76 -16.17
CA LYS A 112 -25.07 -4.03 -16.62
C LYS A 112 -24.47 -3.20 -15.48
N ASP A 113 -25.30 -2.48 -14.73
CA ASP A 113 -24.85 -1.65 -13.61
C ASP A 113 -24.17 -2.51 -12.53
N LYS A 114 -24.80 -3.63 -12.14
CA LYS A 114 -24.20 -4.58 -11.18
C LYS A 114 -22.89 -5.21 -11.68
N LEU A 115 -22.80 -5.50 -12.97
CA LEU A 115 -21.57 -6.01 -13.56
C LEU A 115 -20.46 -4.95 -13.53
N ALA A 116 -20.80 -3.68 -13.80
CA ALA A 116 -19.86 -2.57 -13.71
C ALA A 116 -19.36 -2.37 -12.26
N GLU A 117 -20.26 -2.45 -11.28
CA GLU A 117 -19.94 -2.39 -9.85
C GLU A 117 -18.97 -3.52 -9.46
N SER A 118 -19.27 -4.77 -9.78
CA SER A 118 -18.36 -5.90 -9.45
C SER A 118 -17.01 -5.81 -10.17
N ARG A 119 -16.96 -5.22 -11.38
CA ARG A 119 -15.68 -4.95 -12.07
C ARG A 119 -14.86 -3.88 -11.36
N LYS A 120 -15.51 -2.84 -10.81
CA LYS A 120 -14.86 -1.83 -9.99
C LYS A 120 -14.30 -2.43 -8.71
N GLU A 121 -15.08 -3.26 -8.01
CA GLU A 121 -14.63 -3.98 -6.81
C GLU A 121 -13.43 -4.90 -7.10
N LEU A 122 -13.44 -5.60 -8.24
CA LEU A 122 -12.29 -6.39 -8.67
C LEU A 122 -11.05 -5.52 -8.88
N GLN A 123 -11.18 -4.38 -9.57
CA GLN A 123 -10.07 -3.46 -9.78
C GLN A 123 -9.52 -2.94 -8.44
N GLU A 124 -10.39 -2.53 -7.52
CA GLU A 124 -9.99 -2.07 -6.20
C GLU A 124 -9.27 -3.16 -5.41
N ALA A 125 -9.76 -4.41 -5.44
CA ALA A 125 -9.10 -5.53 -4.80
C ALA A 125 -7.72 -5.85 -5.39
N GLN A 126 -7.54 -5.67 -6.71
CA GLN A 126 -6.25 -5.84 -7.38
C GLN A 126 -5.28 -4.73 -7.00
N THR A 127 -5.71 -3.47 -7.05
CA THR A 127 -4.89 -2.33 -6.61
C THR A 127 -4.47 -2.47 -5.14
N ASP A 128 -5.37 -2.93 -4.27
CA ASP A 128 -5.03 -3.18 -2.86
C ASP A 128 -4.05 -4.34 -2.67
N LEU A 129 -4.07 -5.35 -3.55
CA LEU A 129 -3.10 -6.45 -3.52
C LEU A 129 -1.72 -5.99 -4.01
N GLU A 130 -1.68 -5.13 -5.02
CA GLU A 130 -0.46 -4.55 -5.60
C GLU A 130 0.27 -3.64 -4.60
N LYS A 131 -0.45 -2.89 -3.77
CA LYS A 131 0.16 -2.06 -2.70
C LYS A 131 0.98 -2.87 -1.68
N VAL A 132 0.57 -4.12 -1.40
CA VAL A 132 1.21 -4.98 -0.39
C VAL A 132 2.17 -6.02 -0.99
N GLN A 133 2.12 -6.22 -2.31
CA GLN A 133 3.08 -7.00 -3.08
C GLN A 133 3.33 -6.23 -4.38
N PRO A 134 4.21 -5.21 -4.35
CA PRO A 134 4.74 -4.68 -5.59
C PRO A 134 5.46 -5.82 -6.30
N ASP A 135 5.10 -6.08 -7.57
CA ASP A 135 5.86 -7.00 -8.41
C ASP A 135 7.28 -6.42 -8.56
N ASP A 136 8.29 -7.19 -8.14
CA ASP A 136 9.73 -6.87 -8.30
C ASP A 136 10.13 -6.68 -9.79
#